data_AF-A0A7Y0X4C1-F1
#
_entry.id   AF-A0A7Y0X4C1-F1
#
_cell.length_a   1.000
_cell.length_b   1.000
_cell.length_c   1.000
_cell.angle_alpha   90.00
_cell.angle_beta   90.00
_cell.angle_gamma   90.00
#
_symmetry.space_group_name_H-M   'P 1'
#
loop_
_entity.id
_entity.type
_entity.pdbx_description
1 polymer ?
#
loop_
_entity_poly.entity_id
_entity_poly.type
_entity_poly.pdbx_seq_one_letter_code
_entity_poly.pdbx_strand_id
1 'polypeptide(L)' 'WDLEKGITAPTEEKAALKRDLMANARRRILLADSSKYGAWSLFNIAPLASLTDIVTDAHLPDKTREALETLSPQLIIAD' A
#
# COMPACT_ATOMS: atom_id res chain seq x y z
N TRP A 1 -0.95 6.32 1.09
CA TRP A 1 -0.47 5.04 1.66
C TRP A 1 0.80 5.33 2.42
N ASP A 2 1.14 4.54 3.42
CA ASP A 2 2.21 4.88 4.36
C ASP A 2 2.87 3.61 4.92
N LEU A 3 4.15 3.68 5.26
CA LEU A 3 4.90 2.54 5.81
C LEU A 3 4.30 2.05 7.13
N GLU A 4 3.88 2.95 8.02
CA GLU A 4 3.32 2.60 9.33
C GLU A 4 1.80 2.42 9.25
N LYS A 5 1.10 3.29 8.54
CA LYS A 5 -0.37 3.29 8.47
C LYS A 5 -0.95 2.37 7.41
N GLY A 6 -0.14 1.85 6.49
CA GLY A 6 -0.56 0.96 5.42
C GLY A 6 -1.45 1.64 4.38
N ILE A 7 -2.44 0.88 3.89
CA ILE A 7 -3.50 1.39 3.01
C ILE A 7 -4.68 1.81 3.87
N THR A 8 -5.20 3.01 3.65
CA THR A 8 -6.32 3.59 4.39
C THR A 8 -7.42 4.11 3.47
N ALA A 9 -8.61 4.31 4.01
CA ALA A 9 -9.77 4.88 3.32
C ALA A 9 -10.48 5.95 4.19
N PRO A 10 -11.18 6.89 3.56
CA PRO A 10 -11.86 7.98 4.27
C PRO A 10 -13.13 7.54 5.01
N THR A 11 -13.70 6.38 4.66
CA THR A 11 -14.91 5.84 5.32
C THR A 11 -14.72 4.37 5.69
N GLU A 12 -15.40 3.96 6.76
CA GLU A 12 -15.38 2.58 7.26
C GLU A 12 -15.91 1.59 6.21
N GLU A 13 -17.01 1.93 5.56
CA GLU A 13 -17.65 1.11 4.52
C GLU A 13 -16.67 0.82 3.36
N LYS A 14 -15.96 1.85 2.88
CA LYS A 14 -14.92 1.68 1.83
C LYS A 14 -13.77 0.80 2.32
N ALA A 15 -13.43 0.90 3.60
CA ALA A 15 -12.37 0.08 4.17
C ALA A 15 -12.79 -1.39 4.33
N ALA A 16 -14.01 -1.64 4.82
CA ALA A 16 -14.58 -2.97 4.98
C ALA A 16 -14.68 -3.70 3.64
N LEU A 17 -15.27 -3.07 2.62
CA LEU A 17 -15.39 -3.65 1.29
C LEU A 17 -14.02 -4.07 0.71
N LYS A 18 -13.00 -3.22 0.85
CA LYS A 18 -11.65 -3.55 0.37
C LYS A 18 -11.00 -4.68 1.15
N ARG A 19 -11.25 -4.78 2.46
CA ARG A 19 -10.77 -5.90 3.29
C ARG A 19 -11.36 -7.23 2.83
N ASP A 20 -12.66 -7.27 2.55
CA ASP A 20 -13.34 -8.48 2.07
C ASP A 20 -12.82 -8.93 0.70
N LEU A 21 -12.59 -7.97 -0.20
CA LEU A 21 -11.97 -8.24 -1.50
C LEU A 21 -10.54 -8.79 -1.33
N MET A 22 -9.74 -8.18 -0.46
CA MET A 22 -8.37 -8.63 -0.20
C MET A 22 -8.30 -10.02 0.43
N ALA A 23 -9.26 -10.39 1.28
CA ALA A 23 -9.30 -11.71 1.92
C ALA A 23 -9.44 -12.87 0.93
N ASN A 24 -10.07 -12.62 -0.23
CA ASN A 24 -10.32 -13.63 -1.26
C ASN A 24 -9.38 -13.52 -2.47
N ALA A 25 -8.53 -12.49 -2.50
CA ALA A 25 -7.66 -12.22 -3.63
C ALA A 25 -6.36 -13.04 -3.55
N ARG A 26 -6.05 -13.79 -4.61
CA ARG A 26 -4.76 -14.50 -4.75
C ARG A 26 -3.58 -13.53 -4.90
N ARG A 27 -3.83 -12.34 -5.47
CA ARG A 27 -2.82 -11.28 -5.68
C ARG A 27 -3.39 -9.95 -5.23
N ARG A 28 -2.62 -9.18 -4.46
CA ARG A 28 -3.03 -7.94 -3.79
C ARG A 28 -1.99 -6.87 -4.10
N ILE A 29 -2.26 -6.07 -5.11
CA ILE A 29 -1.31 -5.09 -5.64
C ILE A 29 -1.73 -3.70 -5.18
N LEU A 30 -0.82 -2.96 -4.55
CA LEU A 30 -0.95 -1.51 -4.43
C LEU A 30 -0.32 -0.87 -5.65
N LEU A 31 -1.12 -0.13 -6.42
CA LEU A 31 -0.63 0.76 -7.48
C LEU A 31 -0.89 2.20 -7.03
N ALA A 32 0.18 2.94 -6.76
CA ALA A 32 0.10 4.34 -6.37
C ALA A 32 1.44 5.03 -6.60
N ASP A 33 1.39 6.27 -7.11
CA ASP A 33 2.57 7.12 -7.18
C ASP A 33 3.01 7.62 -5.79
N SER A 34 4.22 8.16 -5.75
CA SER A 34 4.85 8.82 -4.62
C SER A 34 4.08 10.04 -4.12
N SER A 35 3.30 10.73 -4.96
CA SER A 35 2.47 11.88 -4.56
C SER A 35 1.37 11.49 -3.56
N LYS A 36 1.01 10.20 -3.51
CA LYS A 36 0.05 9.63 -2.53
C LYS A 36 0.73 9.04 -1.29
N TYR A 37 2.06 9.02 -1.23
CA TYR A 37 2.79 8.53 -0.07
C TYR A 37 2.66 9.51 1.11
N GLY A 38 2.56 8.98 2.34
CA GLY A 38 2.36 9.76 3.56
C GLY A 38 0.94 10.30 3.76
N ALA A 39 0.10 10.30 2.72
CA ALA A 39 -1.33 10.60 2.84
C ALA A 39 -2.09 9.38 3.37
N TRP A 40 -2.78 9.55 4.51
CA TRP A 40 -3.60 8.51 5.12
C TRP A 40 -4.94 9.07 5.63
N SER A 41 -5.88 8.16 5.88
CA SER A 41 -7.22 8.44 6.40
C SER A 41 -7.49 7.60 7.64
N LEU A 42 -8.59 7.91 8.34
CA LEU A 42 -8.91 7.31 9.64
C LEU A 42 -9.04 5.78 9.62
N PHE A 43 -9.58 5.21 8.54
CA PHE A 43 -9.89 3.78 8.49
C PHE A 43 -8.78 3.00 7.80
N ASN A 44 -8.13 2.11 8.55
CA ASN A 44 -7.15 1.19 8.00
C ASN A 44 -7.83 0.06 7.21
N ILE A 45 -7.31 -0.19 6.01
CA ILE A 45 -7.68 -1.34 5.17
C ILE A 45 -6.74 -2.50 5.49
N ALA A 46 -5.43 -2.30 5.30
CA ALA A 46 -4.45 -3.36 5.47
C ALA A 46 -3.02 -2.81 5.65
N PRO A 47 -2.14 -3.54 6.37
CA PRO A 47 -0.71 -3.23 6.39
C PRO A 47 -0.06 -3.56 5.04
N LEU A 48 1.02 -2.85 4.67
CA LEU A 48 1.72 -3.07 3.40
C LEU A 48 2.25 -4.51 3.26
N ALA A 49 2.69 -5.12 4.37
CA ALA A 49 3.18 -6.50 4.40
C ALA A 49 2.13 -7.56 3.98
N SER A 50 0.83 -7.21 3.99
CA SER A 50 -0.24 -8.11 3.53
C SER A 50 -0.42 -8.15 2.01
N LEU A 51 0.24 -7.23 1.30
CA LEU A 51 0.20 -7.15 -0.15
C LEU A 51 1.12 -8.20 -0.78
N THR A 52 0.89 -8.48 -2.06
CA THR A 52 1.83 -9.27 -2.86
C THR A 52 2.81 -8.37 -3.60
N ASP A 53 2.37 -7.19 -4.03
CA ASP A 53 3.17 -6.29 -4.85
C ASP A 53 2.86 -4.83 -4.52
N ILE A 54 3.86 -3.98 -4.63
CA ILE A 54 3.74 -2.52 -4.57
C ILE A 54 4.35 -1.95 -5.84
N VAL A 55 3.55 -1.21 -6.61
CA VAL A 55 3.95 -0.52 -7.84
C VAL A 55 3.88 0.97 -7.61
N THR A 56 4.99 1.67 -7.78
CA THR A 56 5.14 3.12 -7.58
C THR A 56 6.12 3.71 -8.58
N ASP A 57 6.10 5.02 -8.75
CA ASP A 57 7.09 5.76 -9.52
C ASP A 57 8.45 5.87 -8.79
N ALA A 58 9.46 6.40 -9.48
CA ALA A 58 10.82 6.49 -8.95
C ALA A 58 11.03 7.58 -7.88
N HIS A 59 10.03 8.40 -7.56
CA HIS A 59 10.19 9.61 -6.74
C HIS A 59 9.98 9.42 -5.22
N LEU A 60 9.90 8.18 -4.73
CA LEU A 60 9.91 7.92 -3.29
C LEU A 60 11.30 8.21 -2.69
N PRO A 61 11.39 8.71 -1.44
CA PRO A 61 12.66 8.83 -0.74
C PRO A 61 13.39 7.48 -0.64
N ASP A 62 14.72 7.49 -0.81
CA ASP A 62 15.53 6.25 -0.81
C ASP A 62 15.32 5.41 0.44
N LYS A 63 15.27 6.04 1.62
CA LYS A 63 14.99 5.34 2.89
C LYS A 63 13.63 4.63 2.88
N THR A 64 12.63 5.20 2.22
CA THR A 64 11.31 4.58 2.10
C THR A 64 11.38 3.38 1.18
N ARG A 65 12.09 3.51 0.04
CA ARG A 65 12.31 2.41 -0.91
C ARG A 65 13.04 1.25 -0.25
N GLU A 66 14.15 1.52 0.44
CA GLU A 66 14.91 0.53 1.20
C GLU A 66 14.02 -0.18 2.23
N ALA A 67 13.20 0.56 2.97
CA ALA A 67 12.28 -0.04 3.93
C ALA A 67 11.24 -0.94 3.25
N LEU A 68 10.70 -0.54 2.09
CA LEU A 68 9.73 -1.35 1.34
C LEU A 68 10.34 -2.65 0.82
N GLU A 69 11.61 -2.64 0.42
CA GLU A 69 12.33 -3.85 -0.02
C GLU A 69 12.55 -4.86 1.11
N THR A 70 12.50 -4.44 2.37
CA THR A 70 12.56 -5.35 3.53
C THR A 70 11.22 -6.01 3.87
N LEU A 71 10.11 -5.53 3.29
CA LEU A 71 8.78 -6.09 3.51
C LEU A 71 8.52 -7.30 2.60
N SER A 72 7.48 -8.08 2.93
CA SER A 72 7.06 -9.24 2.12
C SER A 72 6.63 -8.96 0.66
N PRO A 73 5.94 -7.85 0.31
CA PRO A 73 5.54 -7.61 -1.08
C PRO A 73 6.74 -7.29 -1.98
N GLN A 74 6.62 -7.68 -3.26
CA GLN A 74 7.57 -7.27 -4.29
C GLN A 74 7.42 -5.78 -4.61
N LEU A 75 8.50 -5.01 -4.49
CA LEU A 75 8.53 -3.62 -4.95
C LEU A 75 8.84 -3.56 -6.46
N ILE A 76 8.03 -2.81 -7.21
CA ILE A 76 8.16 -2.60 -8.65
C ILE A 76 8.14 -1.09 -8.90
N ILE A 77 9.12 -0.62 -9.67
CA ILE A 77 9.25 0.79 -10.04
C ILE A 77 8.81 0.96 -11.49
N ALA A 78 7.85 1.85 -11.71
CA ALA A 78 7.31 2.18 -13.02
C ALA A 78 7.88 3.52 -13.51
N ASP A 79 8.20 3.58 -14.80
CA ASP A 79 8.73 4.75 -15.52
C ASP A 79 7.61 5.67 -16.04
#